data_AF-A0A367ZNG3-F1
#
_entry.id   AF-A0A367ZNG3-F1
#
_cell.length_a   1.000
_cell.length_b   1.000
_cell.length_c   1.000
_cell.angle_alpha   90.00
_cell.angle_beta   90.00
_cell.angle_gamma   90.00
#
_symmetry.space_group_name_H-M   'P 1'
#
loop_
_entity.id
_entity.type
_entity.pdbx_description
1 polymer ?
#
loop_
_entity_poly.entity_id
_entity_poly.type
_entity_poly.pdbx_seq_one_letter_code
_entity_poly.pdbx_strand_id
1 'polypeptide(L)' 'MILPDTPLYNSKTDAEFRIRMIHHIRTTFKDLLSPADLKLLDLPNGLDLLQARVHQMLYDASHGAIDLRPADARKVAA' A
#
# COMPACT_ATOMS: atom_id res chain seq x y z
N MET A 1 7.29 2.89 -18.78
CA MET A 1 7.37 2.40 -17.40
C MET A 1 7.82 0.96 -17.47
N ILE A 2 9.04 0.63 -17.02
CA ILE A 2 9.56 -0.75 -17.07
C ILE A 2 9.07 -1.44 -15.80
N LEU A 3 8.16 -2.40 -15.96
CA LEU A 3 7.68 -3.22 -14.85
C LEU A 3 8.74 -4.32 -14.61
N PRO A 4 9.18 -4.53 -13.36
CA PRO A 4 10.21 -5.53 -13.07
C PRO A 4 9.69 -6.94 -13.36
N ASP A 5 10.52 -7.74 -14.03
CA ASP A 5 10.23 -9.13 -14.40
C ASP A 5 10.26 -10.02 -13.15
N THR A 6 9.16 -9.99 -12.40
CA THR A 6 8.96 -10.84 -11.23
C THR A 6 7.63 -11.58 -11.36
N PRO A 7 7.47 -12.76 -10.71
CA PRO A 7 6.25 -13.55 -10.80
C PRO A 7 4.98 -12.82 -10.34
N LEU A 8 5.13 -11.71 -9.61
CA LEU A 8 4.04 -10.81 -9.22
C LEU A 8 3.46 -10.07 -10.43
N TYR A 9 4.31 -9.50 -11.29
CA TYR A 9 3.89 -8.67 -12.43
C TYR A 9 3.55 -9.48 -13.70
N ASN A 10 3.82 -10.79 -13.69
CA ASN A 10 3.46 -11.72 -14.79
C ASN A 10 1.99 -12.21 -14.76
N SER A 11 1.11 -11.52 -14.04
CA SER A 11 -0.31 -11.88 -13.94
C SER A 11 -1.07 -11.54 -15.23
N LYS A 12 -1.86 -12.50 -15.76
CA LYS A 12 -2.61 -12.29 -17.00
C LYS A 12 -3.83 -11.38 -16.82
N THR A 13 -4.30 -11.22 -15.58
CA THR A 13 -5.48 -10.42 -15.23
C THR A 13 -5.24 -9.56 -13.98
N ASP A 14 -5.92 -8.40 -13.91
CA ASP A 14 -5.86 -7.48 -12.78
C ASP A 14 -6.30 -8.14 -11.46
N ALA A 15 -7.28 -9.05 -11.52
CA ALA A 15 -7.75 -9.80 -10.35
C ALA A 15 -6.68 -10.75 -9.79
N GLU A 16 -5.98 -11.50 -10.64
CA GLU A 16 -4.88 -12.37 -10.21
C GLU A 16 -3.71 -11.57 -9.64
N PHE A 17 -3.41 -10.41 -10.25
CA PHE A 17 -2.39 -9.51 -9.75
C PHE A 17 -2.72 -9.04 -8.34
N ARG A 18 -3.95 -8.56 -8.09
CA ARG A 18 -4.39 -8.10 -6.77
C ARG A 18 -4.29 -9.22 -5.73
N ILE A 19 -4.74 -10.43 -6.05
CA ILE A 19 -4.68 -11.57 -5.13
C ILE A 19 -3.22 -11.90 -4.76
N ARG A 20 -2.32 -11.95 -5.76
CA ARG A 20 -0.89 -12.20 -5.52
C ARG A 20 -0.25 -11.07 -4.71
N MET A 21 -0.62 -9.83 -4.98
CA MET A 21 -0.12 -8.66 -4.25
C MET A 21 -0.57 -8.68 -2.79
N ILE A 22 -1.84 -8.98 -2.53
CA ILE A 22 -2.37 -9.15 -1.16
C ILE A 22 -1.61 -10.27 -0.43
N HIS A 23 -1.40 -11.41 -1.09
CA HIS A 23 -0.65 -12.52 -0.50
C HIS A 23 0.81 -12.16 -0.20
N HIS A 24 1.47 -11.46 -1.12
CA HIS A 24 2.84 -11.00 -0.93
C HIS A 24 2.93 -10.02 0.24
N ILE A 25 2.00 -9.07 0.34
CA ILE A 25 1.99 -8.10 1.43
C ILE A 25 1.81 -8.81 2.79
N ARG A 26 0.87 -9.76 2.86
CA ARG A 26 0.59 -10.55 4.06
C ARG A 26 1.77 -11.41 4.51
N THR A 27 2.59 -11.88 3.60
CA THR A 27 3.71 -12.78 3.92
C THR A 27 4.99 -12.02 4.22
N THR A 28 5.30 -11.00 3.44
CA THR A 28 6.55 -10.23 3.53
C THR A 28 6.51 -9.15 4.61
N PHE A 29 5.35 -8.51 4.85
CA PHE A 29 5.23 -7.38 5.78
C PHE A 29 4.45 -7.72 7.06
N LYS A 30 4.25 -9.00 7.38
CA LYS A 30 3.52 -9.44 8.58
C LYS A 30 4.09 -8.89 9.89
N ASP A 31 5.41 -8.67 9.93
CA ASP A 31 6.12 -8.21 11.13
C ASP A 31 6.10 -6.68 11.26
N LEU A 32 5.79 -5.97 10.17
CA LEU A 32 5.68 -4.51 10.10
C LEU A 32 4.24 -4.01 10.22
N LEU A 33 3.28 -4.78 9.71
CA LEU A 33 1.86 -4.44 9.70
C LEU A 33 1.15 -5.08 10.87
N SER A 34 0.27 -4.33 11.53
CA SER A 34 -0.54 -4.91 12.61
C SER A 34 -1.57 -5.90 12.05
N PRO A 35 -2.04 -6.87 12.85
CA PRO A 35 -3.11 -7.78 12.42
C PRO A 35 -4.39 -7.06 11.99
N ALA A 36 -4.62 -5.85 12.51
CA ALA A 36 -5.73 -4.99 12.10
C ALA A 36 -5.54 -4.43 10.68
N ASP A 37 -4.32 -4.06 10.30
CA ASP A 37 -4.00 -3.52 8.97
C ASP A 37 -4.10 -4.64 7.91
N LEU A 38 -3.68 -5.86 8.25
CA LEU A 38 -3.80 -7.03 7.36
C LEU A 38 -5.25 -7.45 7.09
N LYS A 39 -6.18 -7.16 8.01
CA LYS A 39 -7.63 -7.36 7.81
C LYS A 39 -8.23 -6.38 6.81
N LEU A 40 -7.61 -5.21 6.60
CA LEU A 40 -8.05 -4.27 5.58
C LEU A 40 -7.96 -4.91 4.18
N LEU A 41 -6.98 -5.78 3.96
CA LEU A 41 -6.77 -6.48 2.68
C LEU A 41 -7.90 -7.47 2.31
N ASP A 42 -8.79 -7.84 3.23
CA ASP A 42 -9.97 -8.66 2.91
C ASP A 42 -11.11 -7.84 2.28
N LEU A 43 -11.02 -6.51 2.32
CA LEU A 43 -12.00 -5.60 1.75
C LEU A 43 -11.77 -5.41 0.23
N PRO A 44 -12.83 -5.12 -0.55
CA PRO A 44 -12.70 -4.88 -2.00
C PRO A 44 -11.77 -3.70 -2.35
N ASN A 45 -11.63 -2.72 -1.46
CA ASN A 45 -10.71 -1.58 -1.54
C ASN A 45 -9.52 -1.70 -0.58
N GLY A 46 -9.20 -2.91 -0.11
CA GLY A 46 -8.25 -3.13 0.98
C GLY A 46 -6.83 -2.66 0.71
N LEU A 47 -6.37 -2.76 -0.54
CA LEU A 47 -5.05 -2.30 -0.95
C LEU A 47 -4.92 -0.77 -0.82
N ASP A 48 -5.96 -0.03 -1.16
CA ASP A 48 -6.00 1.44 -1.10
C ASP A 48 -6.00 1.92 0.37
N LEU A 49 -6.81 1.25 1.21
CA LEU A 49 -6.86 1.52 2.65
C LEU A 49 -5.52 1.23 3.33
N LEU A 50 -4.88 0.11 2.99
CA LEU A 50 -3.57 -0.23 3.53
C LEU A 50 -2.51 0.78 3.08
N GLN A 51 -2.54 1.21 1.82
CA GLN A 51 -1.63 2.23 1.31
C GLN A 51 -1.78 3.55 2.08
N ALA A 52 -3.03 4.01 2.30
CA ALA A 52 -3.29 5.21 3.08
C ALA A 52 -2.78 5.09 4.53
N ARG A 53 -2.94 3.91 5.13
CA ARG A 53 -2.45 3.61 6.49
C ARG A 53 -0.92 3.65 6.56
N VAL A 54 -0.24 3.03 5.60
CA VAL A 54 1.24 3.04 5.51
C VAL A 54 1.75 4.46 5.31
N HIS A 55 1.10 5.27 4.45
CA HIS A 55 1.44 6.68 4.29
C HIS A 55 1.32 7.45 5.61
N GLN A 56 0.25 7.23 6.37
CA GLN A 56 0.08 7.85 7.69
C GLN A 56 1.19 7.43 8.66
N MET A 57 1.51 6.13 8.72
CA MET A 57 2.59 5.62 9.58
C MET A 57 3.96 6.22 9.23
N LEU A 58 4.27 6.38 7.95
CA LEU A 58 5.50 7.02 7.49
C LEU A 58 5.54 8.52 7.84
N TYR A 59 4.41 9.20 7.72
CA TYR A 59 4.27 10.60 8.13
C TYR A 59 4.51 10.76 9.63
N ASP A 60 3.86 9.93 10.45
CA ASP A 60 3.98 9.96 11.90
C ASP A 60 5.42 9.61 12.35
N ALA A 61 6.03 8.56 11.78
CA ALA A 61 7.40 8.16 12.08
C ALA A 61 8.44 9.22 11.69
N SER A 62 8.20 9.93 10.58
CA SER A 62 9.09 11.00 10.11
C SER A 62 8.86 12.34 10.81
N HIS A 63 7.93 12.43 11.78
CA HIS A 63 7.54 13.69 12.42
C HIS A 63 7.13 14.77 11.39
N GLY A 64 6.54 14.35 10.28
CA GLY A 64 6.14 15.23 9.17
C GLY A 64 7.25 15.61 8.18
N ALA A 65 8.45 15.04 8.29
CA ALA A 65 9.52 15.25 7.31
C ALA A 65 9.27 14.55 5.97
N ILE A 66 8.53 13.44 5.98
CA ILE A 66 8.15 12.67 4.79
C ILE A 66 6.64 12.82 4.58
N ASP A 67 6.26 13.76 3.71
CA ASP A 67 4.88 13.93 3.28
C ASP A 67 4.67 13.27 1.91
N LEU A 68 4.19 12.03 1.94
CA LEU A 68 3.86 11.22 0.76
C LEU A 68 2.39 11.38 0.33
N ARG A 69 1.65 12.31 0.94
CA ARG A 69 0.31 12.64 0.46
C ARG A 69 0.43 13.23 -0.95
N PRO A 70 -0.50 12.91 -1.87
CA PRO A 70 -0.45 13.45 -3.22
C PRO A 70 -0.40 14.98 -3.17
N ALA A 71 0.48 15.58 -3.98
CA ALA A 71 0.76 17.02 -3.97
C ALA A 71 -0.49 17.91 -4.17
N ASP A 72 -1.60 17.35 -4.66
CA ASP A 72 -2.91 18.01 -4.74
C ASP A 72 -3.48 18.39 -3.37
N ALA A 73 -3.16 17.67 -2.29
CA ALA A 73 -3.59 18.05 -0.93
C ALA A 73 -2.84 19.27 -0.38
N ARG A 74 -1.70 19.65 -0.97
CA ARG A 74 -0.88 20.79 -0.53
C ARG A 74 -1.41 22.15 -1.00
N LYS A 75 -2.39 22.18 -1.93
CA LYS A 75 -2.95 23.42 -2.47
C LYS A 75 -4.10 24.03 -1.66
N VAL A 76 -4.59 23.36 -0.61
CA VAL A 76 -5.75 23.85 0.18
C VAL A 76 -5.33 24.51 1.50
N ALA A 77 -4.04 24.68 1.76
CA ALA A 77 -3.53 25.38 2.94
C ALA A 77 -2.41 26.34 2.56
N ALA A 78 -2.76 27.42 1.85
CA ALA A 78 -1.94 28.61 1.68
C ALA A 78 -2.85 29.85 1.68
#